data_AF-A0A3R8SNC0-F1
#
_entry.id   AF-A0A3R8SNC0-F1
#
_cell.length_a   1.000
_cell.length_b   1.000
_cell.length_c   1.000
_cell.angle_alpha   90.00
_cell.angle_beta   90.00
_cell.angle_gamma   90.00
#
_symmetry.space_group_name_H-M   'P 1'
#
loop_
_entity.id
_entity.type
_entity.pdbx_description
1 polymer ?
#
loop_
_entity_poly.entity_id
_entity_poly.type
_entity_poly.pdbx_seq_one_letter_code
_entity_poly.pdbx_strand_id
1 'polypeptide(L)'
;DVVVAALLAGERYVGETVAVSGPRLLTFGEAVTEIAEATGRELTYRAVSAREYGERLAGFGMPEGEVGALVEAFEQLLDGRNAYLSDGVREVLGRKPRDFAEFTRQAAAAGTWTA
;
A
#
# COMPACT_ATOMS: atom_id res chain seq x y z
N ASP A 1 -14.20 4.40 4.92
CA ASP A 1 -15.18 5.20 4.13
C ASP A 1 -15.88 4.41 3.04
N VAL A 2 -15.19 3.93 1.99
CA VAL A 2 -15.84 3.23 0.86
C VAL A 2 -16.73 2.08 1.31
N VAL A 3 -16.20 1.15 2.11
CA VAL A 3 -16.96 -0.01 2.63
C VAL A 3 -18.22 0.42 3.37
N VAL A 4 -18.10 1.40 4.28
CA VAL A 4 -19.23 1.90 5.07
C VAL A 4 -20.29 2.50 4.15
N ALA A 5 -19.90 3.36 3.20
CA ALA A 5 -20.82 3.98 2.26
C ALA A 5 -21.48 2.96 1.33
N ALA A 6 -20.76 1.94 0.86
CA ALA A 6 -21.30 0.88 0.03
C ALA A 6 -22.36 0.06 0.78
N LEU A 7 -22.10 -0.32 2.04
CA LEU A 7 -23.05 -1.05 2.88
C LEU A 7 -24.30 -0.24 3.22
N LEU A 8 -24.17 1.09 3.33
CA LEU A 8 -25.29 2.00 3.59
C LEU A 8 -26.09 2.35 2.32
N ALA A 9 -25.64 1.94 1.13
CA ALA A 9 -26.29 2.25 -0.16
C ALA A 9 -27.43 1.28 -0.52
N GLY A 10 -27.94 0.50 0.45
CA GLY A 10 -28.96 -0.52 0.22
C GLY A 10 -28.44 -1.64 -0.70
N GLU A 11 -29.25 -2.05 -1.68
CA GLU A 11 -28.91 -3.14 -2.59
C GLU A 11 -27.99 -2.73 -3.76
N ARG A 12 -27.60 -1.45 -3.84
CA ARG A 12 -26.90 -0.89 -5.02
C ARG A 12 -25.64 -1.66 -5.44
N TYR A 13 -24.91 -2.24 -4.49
CA TYR A 13 -23.65 -2.95 -4.74
C TYR A 13 -23.76 -4.47 -4.47
N VAL A 14 -24.98 -5.01 -4.38
CA VAL A 14 -25.18 -6.45 -4.15
C VAL A 14 -24.71 -7.23 -5.37
N GLY A 15 -23.79 -8.18 -5.15
CA GLY A 15 -23.20 -9.00 -6.22
C GLY A 15 -22.09 -8.28 -7.00
N GLU A 16 -21.81 -7.02 -6.71
CA GLU A 16 -20.80 -6.23 -7.40
C GLU A 16 -19.44 -6.30 -6.70
N THR A 17 -18.36 -6.27 -7.48
CA THR A 17 -17.00 -6.11 -6.97
C THR A 17 -16.54 -4.67 -7.17
N VAL A 18 -16.45 -3.91 -6.08
CA VAL A 18 -15.94 -2.53 -6.11
C VAL A 18 -14.42 -2.54 -5.88
N ALA A 19 -13.66 -2.40 -6.96
CA ALA A 19 -12.21 -2.20 -6.88
C ALA A 19 -11.87 -0.80 -6.35
N VAL A 20 -10.87 -0.71 -5.47
CA VAL A 20 -10.49 0.54 -4.78
C VAL A 20 -8.99 0.77 -4.92
N SER A 21 -8.62 1.95 -5.40
CA SER A 21 -7.22 2.39 -5.53
C SER A 21 -7.05 3.87 -5.15
N GLY A 22 -5.79 4.26 -4.99
CA GLY A 22 -5.39 5.67 -4.94
C GLY A 22 -5.56 6.39 -6.29
N PRO A 23 -5.21 7.69 -6.37
CA PRO A 23 -5.31 8.48 -7.60
C PRO A 23 -4.23 8.19 -8.64
N ARG A 24 -3.16 7.46 -8.27
CA ARG A 24 -2.02 7.12 -9.13
C ARG A 24 -1.34 5.84 -8.66
N LEU A 25 -0.59 5.22 -9.56
CA LEU A 25 0.29 4.10 -9.23
C LEU A 25 1.53 4.61 -8.49
N LEU A 26 2.10 3.72 -7.69
CA LEU A 26 3.27 4.00 -6.87
C LEU A 26 4.17 2.77 -6.83
N THR A 27 5.44 2.98 -7.08
CA THR A 27 6.50 2.04 -6.75
C THR A 27 6.90 2.18 -5.29
N PHE A 28 7.54 1.15 -4.72
CA PHE A 28 8.13 1.25 -3.39
C PHE A 28 9.21 2.35 -3.29
N GLY A 29 9.93 2.61 -4.39
CA GLY A 29 10.91 3.69 -4.46
C GLY A 29 10.26 5.06 -4.28
N GLU A 30 9.22 5.35 -5.05
CA GLU A 30 8.46 6.60 -4.94
C GLU A 30 7.79 6.74 -3.57
N ALA A 31 7.23 5.65 -3.02
CA ALA A 31 6.66 5.68 -1.68
C ALA A 31 7.70 6.03 -0.60
N VAL A 32 8.91 5.47 -0.68
CA VAL A 32 10.02 5.82 0.24
C VAL A 32 10.47 7.27 0.04
N THR A 33 10.54 7.76 -1.19
CA THR A 33 10.83 9.18 -1.47
C THR A 33 9.81 10.11 -0.82
N GLU A 34 8.52 9.82 -0.93
CA GLU A 34 7.48 10.66 -0.31
C GLU A 34 7.51 10.62 1.23
N ILE A 35 7.91 9.49 1.83
CA ILE A 35 8.14 9.40 3.27
C ILE A 35 9.39 10.21 3.67
N ALA A 36 10.47 10.12 2.89
CA ALA A 36 11.69 10.89 3.11
C ALA A 36 11.39 12.40 3.12
N GLU A 37 10.66 12.88 2.11
CA GLU A 37 10.23 14.27 2.01
C GLU A 37 9.34 14.70 3.18
N ALA A 38 8.34 13.89 3.54
CA ALA A 38 7.41 14.22 4.62
C ALA A 38 8.08 14.24 6.00
N THR A 39 9.14 13.46 6.20
CA THR A 39 9.86 13.36 7.47
C THR A 39 11.12 14.23 7.53
N GLY A 40 11.59 14.77 6.40
CA GLY A 40 12.87 15.46 6.29
C GLY A 40 14.09 14.55 6.51
N ARG A 41 13.93 13.23 6.33
CA ARG A 41 14.98 12.23 6.58
C ARG A 41 15.55 11.72 5.26
N GLU A 42 16.85 11.44 5.24
CA GLU A 42 17.47 10.75 4.12
C GLU A 42 17.14 9.25 4.17
N LEU A 43 16.19 8.81 3.34
CA LEU A 43 15.81 7.41 3.18
C LEU A 43 16.02 6.97 1.73
N THR A 44 16.58 5.78 1.54
CA THR A 44 16.82 5.20 0.21
C THR A 44 16.14 3.85 0.07
N TYR A 45 15.42 3.65 -1.03
CA TYR A 45 14.89 2.34 -1.38
C TYR A 45 15.93 1.54 -2.18
N ARG A 46 16.14 0.28 -1.78
CA ARG A 46 16.93 -0.68 -2.55
C ARG A 46 16.07 -1.89 -2.85
N ALA A 47 15.72 -2.07 -4.13
CA ALA A 47 15.08 -3.29 -4.59
C ALA A 47 16.00 -4.51 -4.37
N VAL A 48 15.39 -5.60 -3.94
CA VAL A 48 16.02 -6.93 -3.79
C VAL A 48 15.06 -7.98 -4.32
N SER A 49 15.59 -9.14 -4.69
CA SER A 49 14.74 -10.28 -5.04
C SER A 49 13.93 -10.75 -3.83
N ALA A 50 12.79 -11.42 -4.07
CA ALA A 50 11.98 -12.00 -2.99
C ALA A 50 12.79 -13.01 -2.16
N ARG A 51 13.68 -13.79 -2.81
CA ARG A 51 14.63 -14.67 -2.12
C ARG A 51 15.56 -13.92 -1.17
N GLU A 52 16.23 -12.87 -1.64
CA GLU A 52 17.12 -12.06 -0.79
C GLU A 52 16.35 -11.37 0.35
N TYR A 53 15.11 -10.96 0.11
CA TYR A 53 14.24 -10.43 1.16
C TYR A 53 13.95 -11.49 2.23
N GLY A 54 13.59 -12.72 1.83
CA GLY A 54 13.36 -13.83 2.74
C GLY A 54 14.61 -14.20 3.56
N GLU A 55 15.78 -14.26 2.93
CA GLU A 55 17.07 -14.49 3.61
C GLU A 55 17.34 -13.45 4.70
N ARG A 56 17.01 -12.18 4.44
CA ARG A 56 17.14 -11.11 5.46
C ARG A 56 16.17 -11.27 6.61
N LEU A 57 14.90 -11.59 6.33
CA LEU A 57 13.89 -11.81 7.37
C LEU A 57 14.26 -13.00 8.29
N ALA A 58 14.71 -14.11 7.69
CA ALA A 58 15.23 -15.24 8.44
C ALA A 58 16.44 -14.85 9.31
N GLY A 59 17.34 -14.02 8.77
CA GLY A 59 18.46 -13.44 9.52
C GLY A 59 18.05 -12.58 10.72
N PHE A 60 16.83 -12.02 10.71
CA PHE A 60 16.23 -11.30 11.85
C PHE A 60 15.51 -12.23 12.84
N GLY A 61 15.51 -13.55 12.62
CA GLY A 61 14.91 -14.54 13.52
C GLY A 61 13.41 -14.76 13.27
N MET A 62 12.87 -14.33 12.14
CA MET A 62 11.47 -14.57 11.78
C MET A 62 11.23 -16.07 11.51
N PRO A 63 10.11 -16.67 11.96
CA PRO A 63 9.81 -18.07 11.72
C PRO A 63 9.72 -18.41 10.22
N GLU A 64 10.21 -19.60 9.84
CA GLU A 64 10.31 -20.04 8.44
C GLU A 64 8.96 -19.95 7.70
N GLY A 65 7.86 -20.34 8.35
CA GLY A 65 6.53 -20.25 7.75
C GLY A 65 6.09 -18.82 7.43
N GLU A 66 6.45 -17.85 8.28
CA GLU A 66 6.15 -16.43 8.04
C GLU A 66 7.03 -15.86 6.94
N VAL A 67 8.32 -16.24 6.91
CA VAL A 67 9.24 -15.87 5.83
C VAL A 67 8.72 -16.38 4.49
N GLY A 68 8.34 -17.67 4.42
CA GLY A 68 7.80 -18.27 3.19
C GLY A 68 6.54 -17.56 2.68
N ALA A 69 5.60 -17.26 3.57
CA ALA A 69 4.37 -16.54 3.21
C ALA A 69 4.65 -15.13 2.66
N LEU A 70 5.62 -14.41 3.24
CA LEU A 70 6.01 -13.09 2.76
C LEU A 70 6.74 -13.14 1.41
N VAL A 71 7.63 -14.12 1.21
CA VAL A 71 8.31 -14.31 -0.09
C VAL A 71 7.29 -14.53 -1.20
N GLU A 72 6.35 -15.46 -1.01
CA GLU A 72 5.29 -15.74 -2.00
C GLU A 72 4.43 -14.50 -2.28
N ALA A 73 4.03 -13.78 -1.22
CA ALA A 73 3.24 -12.57 -1.37
C ALA A 73 3.96 -11.50 -2.20
N PHE A 74 5.26 -11.29 -1.99
CA PHE A 74 6.04 -10.30 -2.76
C PHE A 74 6.35 -10.75 -4.19
N GLU A 75 6.51 -12.05 -4.44
CA GLU A 75 6.62 -12.56 -5.82
C GLU A 75 5.36 -12.25 -6.63
N GLN A 76 4.18 -12.46 -6.04
CA GLN A 76 2.91 -12.12 -6.69
C GLN A 76 2.65 -10.62 -6.75
N LEU A 77 3.03 -9.86 -5.71
CA LEU A 77 2.78 -8.42 -5.68
C LEU A 77 3.59 -7.67 -6.74
N LEU A 78 4.83 -8.10 -6.98
CA LEU A 78 5.79 -7.41 -7.83
C LEU A 78 5.72 -7.83 -9.31
N ASP A 79 4.86 -8.79 -9.67
CA ASP A 79 4.68 -9.23 -11.06
C ASP A 79 3.87 -8.23 -11.92
N GLY A 80 3.32 -7.18 -11.30
CA GLY A 80 2.58 -6.11 -11.96
C GLY A 80 1.07 -6.37 -12.14
N ARG A 81 0.55 -7.54 -11.75
CA ARG A 81 -0.87 -7.90 -11.88
C ARG A 81 -1.84 -6.94 -11.16
N ASN A 82 -1.34 -6.21 -10.18
CA ASN A 82 -2.11 -5.26 -9.37
C ASN A 82 -1.89 -3.78 -9.79
N ALA A 83 -1.10 -3.52 -10.82
CA ALA A 83 -0.71 -2.16 -11.24
C ALA A 83 -1.78 -1.49 -12.12
N TYR A 84 -2.99 -1.30 -11.59
CA TYR A 84 -4.07 -0.59 -12.26
C TYR A 84 -4.77 0.38 -11.32
N LEU A 85 -5.40 1.40 -11.91
CA LEU A 85 -6.27 2.34 -11.20
C LEU A 85 -7.72 1.89 -11.31
N SER A 86 -8.51 2.26 -10.32
CA SER A 86 -9.94 1.98 -10.24
C SER A 86 -10.70 3.21 -9.76
N ASP A 87 -11.97 3.30 -10.14
CA ASP A 87 -12.81 4.44 -9.84
C ASP A 87 -13.71 4.24 -8.62
N GLY A 88 -13.65 3.08 -7.94
CA GLY A 88 -14.59 2.72 -6.88
C GLY A 88 -14.66 3.72 -5.73
N VAL A 89 -13.58 4.45 -5.43
CA VAL A 89 -13.63 5.54 -4.45
C VAL A 89 -14.53 6.68 -4.92
N ARG A 90 -14.41 7.10 -6.19
CA ARG A 90 -15.25 8.17 -6.76
C ARG A 90 -16.69 7.70 -6.91
N GLU A 91 -16.90 6.48 -7.36
CA GLU A 91 -18.23 5.90 -7.57
C GLU A 91 -19.02 5.81 -6.27
N VAL A 92 -18.37 5.34 -5.20
CA VAL A 92 -19.04 5.12 -3.91
C VAL A 92 -19.12 6.39 -3.06
N LEU A 93 -18.06 7.22 -3.04
CA LEU A 93 -17.97 8.37 -2.14
C LEU A 93 -18.24 9.73 -2.80
N GLY A 94 -18.33 9.80 -4.13
CA GLY A 94 -18.52 11.06 -4.87
C GLY A 94 -17.32 12.03 -4.78
N ARG A 95 -16.18 11.59 -4.26
CA ARG A 95 -14.96 12.40 -4.08
C ARG A 95 -13.73 11.64 -4.59
N LYS A 96 -12.67 12.39 -4.89
CA LYS A 96 -11.39 11.80 -5.32
C LYS A 96 -10.80 10.93 -4.20
N PRO A 97 -10.08 9.83 -4.55
CA PRO A 97 -9.30 9.08 -3.58
C PRO A 97 -8.21 9.95 -2.98
N ARG A 98 -7.85 9.62 -1.73
CA ARG A 98 -6.76 10.25 -1.01
C ARG A 98 -5.43 9.87 -1.66
N ASP A 99 -4.55 10.86 -1.87
CA ASP A 99 -3.20 10.62 -2.38
C ASP A 99 -2.26 10.14 -1.25
N PHE A 100 -1.28 9.31 -1.61
CA PHE A 100 -0.28 8.81 -0.66
C PHE A 100 0.53 9.94 -0.01
N ALA A 101 0.80 11.03 -0.72
CA ALA A 101 1.52 12.19 -0.15
C ALA A 101 0.73 12.85 1.00
N GLU A 102 -0.61 12.80 0.96
CA GLU A 102 -1.42 13.25 2.09
C GLU A 102 -1.35 12.28 3.28
N PHE A 103 -1.23 10.98 2.99
CA PHE A 103 -0.95 9.97 4.01
C PHE A 103 0.40 10.20 4.68
N THR A 104 1.49 10.33 3.91
CA THR A 104 2.84 10.50 4.46
C THR A 104 2.94 11.76 5.32
N ARG A 105 2.39 12.90 4.88
CA ARG A 105 2.38 14.14 5.69
C ARG A 105 1.65 13.96 7.03
N GLN A 106 0.47 13.33 7.02
CA GLN A 106 -0.30 13.13 8.26
C GLN A 106 0.40 12.15 9.21
N ALA A 107 0.94 11.04 8.69
CA ALA A 107 1.65 10.05 9.49
C ALA A 107 2.98 10.62 10.06
N ALA A 108 3.70 11.43 9.29
CA ALA A 108 4.89 12.12 9.76
C ALA A 108 4.56 13.11 10.89
N ALA A 109 3.50 13.92 10.73
CA ALA A 109 3.03 14.82 11.78
C ALA A 109 2.56 14.09 13.05
N ALA A 110 2.06 12.86 12.91
CA ALA A 110 1.68 11.99 14.02
C ALA A 110 2.87 11.27 14.70
N GLY A 111 4.10 11.47 14.22
CA GLY A 111 5.30 10.84 14.79
C GLY A 111 5.46 9.35 14.43
N THR A 112 4.80 8.84 13.39
CA THR A 112 4.91 7.41 13.01
C THR A 112 6.35 6.97 12.73
N TRP A 113 7.19 7.89 12.27
CA TRP A 113 8.59 7.63 11.92
C TRP A 113 9.59 8.39 12.79
N THR A 114 9.20 8.78 14.01
CA THR A 114 10.17 9.23 15.02
C THR A 114 10.88 8.00 15.59
N ALA A 115 12.21 7.97 15.47
CA ALA A 115 13.06 6.98 16.12
C ALA A 115 13.16 7.24 17.63
#